data_AF-A0A3C1BMI1-F1
#
_entry.id   AF-A0A3C1BMI1-F1
#
_cell.length_a   1.000
_cell.length_b   1.000
_cell.length_c   1.000
_cell.angle_alpha   90.00
_cell.angle_beta   90.00
_cell.angle_gamma   90.00
#
_symmetry.space_group_name_H-M   'P 1'
#
loop_
_entity.id
_entity.type
_entity.pdbx_description
1 polymer ?
#
loop_
_entity_poly.entity_id
_entity_poly.type
_entity_poly.pdbx_seq_one_letter_code
_entity_poly.pdbx_strand_id
1 'polypeptide(L)'
;ETGETISLALARELLGAEDGLESGLVLVCAALDRARRAQAYALAADFVMLNAQITPEEMRLLDILAENFRLNPLTRAAIDTAAQIRLAPELEHYD
;
A
#
# COMPACT_ATOMS: atom_id res chain seq x y z
N GLU A 1 -10.72 22.38 -4.04
CA GLU A 1 -11.67 21.39 -4.58
C GLU A 1 -11.36 20.98 -6.03
N THR A 2 -11.25 21.90 -6.99
CA THR A 2 -10.99 21.56 -8.41
C THR A 2 -9.69 20.78 -8.68
N GLY A 3 -8.60 21.05 -7.95
CA GLY A 3 -7.31 20.36 -8.16
C GLY A 3 -7.31 18.87 -7.73
N GLU A 4 -8.02 18.53 -6.66
CA GLU A 4 -8.08 17.16 -6.14
C GLU A 4 -8.94 16.26 -7.04
N THR A 5 -10.06 16.78 -7.53
CA THR A 5 -10.91 16.07 -8.50
C THR A 5 -10.19 15.78 -9.81
N ILE A 6 -9.34 16.69 -10.29
CA ILE A 6 -8.53 16.48 -11.50
C ILE A 6 -7.48 15.40 -11.27
N SER A 7 -6.80 15.42 -10.12
CA SER A 7 -5.81 14.40 -9.75
C SER A 7 -6.41 12.99 -9.72
N LEU A 8 -7.59 12.83 -9.10
CA LEU A 8 -8.29 11.55 -9.04
C LEU A 8 -8.75 11.07 -10.41
N ALA A 9 -9.22 11.97 -11.28
CA ALA A 9 -9.60 11.63 -12.65
C ALA A 9 -8.41 11.09 -13.46
N LEU A 10 -7.25 11.76 -13.36
CA LEU A 10 -6.01 11.34 -14.02
C LEU A 10 -5.49 10.00 -13.46
N ALA A 11 -5.54 9.81 -12.14
CA ALA A 11 -5.17 8.55 -11.53
C ALA A 11 -6.07 7.40 -12.02
N ARG A 12 -7.38 7.64 -12.15
CA ARG A 12 -8.32 6.64 -12.66
C ARG A 12 -8.07 6.31 -14.13
N GLU A 13 -7.78 7.30 -14.96
CA GLU A 13 -7.44 7.10 -16.37
C GLU A 13 -6.14 6.29 -16.51
N LEU A 14 -5.11 6.66 -15.74
CA LEU A 14 -3.84 5.94 -15.72
C LEU A 14 -4.01 4.48 -15.27
N LEU A 15 -4.69 4.24 -14.15
CA LEU A 15 -4.88 2.90 -13.59
C LEU A 15 -5.83 2.03 -14.43
N GLY A 16 -6.68 2.64 -15.26
CA GLY A 16 -7.59 1.94 -16.16
C GLY A 16 -6.97 1.46 -17.48
N ALA A 17 -5.73 1.84 -17.78
CA ALA A 17 -4.99 1.33 -18.92
C ALA A 17 -4.56 -0.14 -18.73
N GLU A 18 -4.25 -0.84 -19.82
CA GLU A 18 -3.85 -2.26 -19.82
C GLU A 18 -2.72 -2.57 -18.83
N ASP A 19 -1.69 -1.71 -18.78
CA ASP A 19 -0.56 -1.78 -17.83
C ASP A 19 -0.63 -0.69 -16.76
N GLY A 20 -1.85 -0.23 -16.42
CA GLY A 20 -2.08 0.97 -15.63
C GLY A 20 -1.51 0.90 -14.22
N LEU A 21 -1.62 -0.26 -13.55
CA LEU A 21 -1.09 -0.47 -12.21
C LEU A 21 0.45 -0.42 -12.20
N GLU A 22 1.10 -1.12 -13.11
CA GLU A 22 2.56 -1.15 -13.20
C GLU A 22 3.11 0.25 -13.54
N SER A 23 2.50 0.91 -14.53
CA SER A 23 2.84 2.29 -14.91
C SER A 23 2.67 3.26 -13.74
N GLY A 24 1.57 3.12 -12.99
CA GLY A 24 1.32 3.91 -11.78
C GLY A 24 2.37 3.68 -10.69
N LEU A 25 2.74 2.43 -10.43
CA LEU A 25 3.77 2.10 -9.44
C LEU A 25 5.14 2.64 -9.84
N VAL A 26 5.50 2.62 -11.13
CA VAL A 26 6.73 3.24 -11.63
C VAL A 26 6.76 4.74 -11.33
N LEU A 27 5.64 5.45 -11.58
CA LEU A 27 5.54 6.89 -11.29
C LEU A 27 5.66 7.19 -9.80
N VAL A 28 4.96 6.43 -8.96
CA VAL A 28 5.06 6.56 -7.50
C VAL A 28 6.50 6.31 -7.04
N CYS A 29 7.14 5.24 -7.51
CA CYS A 29 8.53 4.93 -7.19
C CYS A 29 9.52 6.02 -7.63
N ALA A 30 9.27 6.66 -8.77
CA ALA A 30 10.09 7.75 -9.29
C ALA A 30 9.95 9.03 -8.43
N ALA A 31 8.76 9.26 -7.87
CA ALA A 31 8.50 10.41 -7.00
C ALA A 31 9.06 10.24 -5.57
N LEU A 32 9.29 9.01 -5.11
CA LEU A 32 9.70 8.72 -3.74
C LEU A 32 11.18 8.36 -3.62
N ASP A 33 11.87 9.05 -2.72
CA ASP A 33 13.17 8.63 -2.22
C ASP A 33 13.05 7.38 -1.33
N ARG A 34 14.20 6.79 -0.98
CA ARG A 34 14.24 5.53 -0.21
C ARG A 34 13.51 5.62 1.13
N ALA A 35 13.59 6.76 1.83
CA ALA A 35 12.93 6.92 3.13
C ALA A 35 11.41 6.99 2.97
N ARG A 36 10.93 7.71 1.95
CA ARG A 36 9.50 7.86 1.68
C ARG A 36 8.86 6.59 1.12
N ARG A 37 9.61 5.72 0.45
CA ARG A 37 9.13 4.40 0.03
C ARG A 37 8.72 3.52 1.21
N ALA A 38 9.53 3.49 2.27
CA ALA A 38 9.18 2.76 3.49
C ALA A 38 7.96 3.39 4.20
N GLN A 39 7.83 4.71 4.17
CA GLN A 39 6.66 5.41 4.72
C GLN A 39 5.38 5.10 3.93
N ALA A 40 5.45 5.14 2.60
CA ALA A 40 4.33 4.80 1.72
C ALA A 40 3.88 3.34 1.92
N TYR A 41 4.84 2.43 2.08
CA TYR A 41 4.53 1.04 2.45
C TYR A 41 3.83 0.93 3.80
N ALA A 42 4.31 1.64 4.82
CA ALA A 42 3.67 1.64 6.14
C ALA A 42 2.22 2.12 6.10
N LEU A 43 1.93 3.17 5.31
CA LEU A 43 0.56 3.65 5.10
C LEU A 43 -0.32 2.59 4.40
N ALA A 44 0.23 1.86 3.43
CA ALA A 44 -0.49 0.78 2.77
C ALA A 44 -0.76 -0.39 3.74
N ALA A 45 0.23 -0.79 4.54
CA ALA A 45 0.07 -1.83 5.55
C ALA A 45 -0.96 -1.45 6.62
N ASP A 46 -0.91 -0.21 7.09
CA ASP A 46 -1.90 0.32 8.04
C ASP A 46 -3.31 0.32 7.44
N PHE A 47 -3.47 0.71 6.16
CA PHE A 47 -4.76 0.65 5.45
C PHE A 47 -5.32 -0.77 5.37
N VAL A 48 -4.49 -1.74 4.98
CA VAL A 48 -4.91 -3.16 4.89
C VAL A 48 -5.30 -3.71 6.26
N MET A 49 -4.56 -3.39 7.34
CA MET A 49 -4.95 -3.84 8.69
C MET A 49 -6.29 -3.25 9.13
N LEU A 50 -6.57 -1.99 8.80
CA LEU A 50 -7.83 -1.33 9.14
C LEU A 50 -9.05 -1.90 8.41
N ASN A 51 -8.86 -2.62 7.30
CA ASN A 51 -9.97 -3.18 6.53
C ASN A 51 -10.69 -4.36 7.23
N ALA A 52 -10.24 -4.76 8.42
CA ALA A 52 -10.79 -5.81 9.30
C ALA A 52 -10.91 -7.23 8.70
N GLN A 53 -10.82 -7.39 7.38
CA GLN A 53 -10.80 -8.64 6.64
C GLN A 53 -9.70 -8.59 5.57
N ILE A 54 -8.50 -8.96 5.97
CA ILE A 54 -7.33 -8.97 5.08
C ILE A 54 -7.54 -10.03 4.00
N THR A 55 -7.66 -9.61 2.74
CA THR A 55 -7.87 -10.54 1.62
C THR A 55 -6.54 -10.99 0.98
N PRO A 56 -6.51 -12.12 0.26
CA PRO A 56 -5.33 -12.53 -0.50
C PRO A 56 -4.86 -11.48 -1.52
N GLU A 57 -5.78 -10.71 -2.10
CA GLU A 57 -5.49 -9.64 -3.05
C GLU A 57 -4.76 -8.48 -2.38
N GLU A 58 -5.16 -8.10 -1.16
CA GLU A 58 -4.48 -7.07 -0.38
C GLU A 58 -3.07 -7.51 0.03
N MET A 59 -2.91 -8.76 0.45
CA MET A 59 -1.59 -9.32 0.72
C MET A 59 -0.70 -9.31 -0.52
N ARG A 60 -1.25 -9.71 -1.67
CA ARG A 60 -0.54 -9.65 -2.96
C ARG A 60 -0.17 -8.21 -3.35
N LEU A 61 -1.04 -7.23 -3.08
CA LEU A 61 -0.71 -5.82 -3.29
C LEU A 61 0.46 -5.39 -2.40
N LEU A 62 0.48 -5.76 -1.12
CA LEU A 62 1.60 -5.49 -0.23
C LEU A 62 2.90 -6.17 -0.71
N ASP A 63 2.83 -7.37 -1.28
CA ASP A 63 4.00 -8.01 -1.90
C ASP A 63 4.55 -7.17 -3.07
N ILE A 64 3.67 -6.79 -4.00
CA ILE A 64 4.02 -5.97 -5.17
C ILE A 64 4.64 -4.65 -4.73
N LEU A 65 4.07 -3.98 -3.72
CA LEU A 65 4.59 -2.72 -3.19
C LEU A 65 5.96 -2.91 -2.55
N ALA A 66 6.16 -3.95 -1.74
CA ALA A 66 7.44 -4.20 -1.08
C ALA A 66 8.58 -4.44 -2.10
N GLU A 67 8.29 -5.19 -3.16
CA GLU A 67 9.22 -5.45 -4.25
C GLU A 67 9.55 -4.18 -5.03
N ASN A 68 8.54 -3.41 -5.46
CA ASN A 68 8.72 -2.17 -6.21
C ASN A 68 9.45 -1.09 -5.39
N PHE A 69 9.14 -1.00 -4.10
CA PHE A 69 9.80 -0.09 -3.17
C PHE A 69 11.18 -0.55 -2.74
N ARG A 70 11.59 -1.78 -3.12
CA ARG A 70 12.88 -2.39 -2.80
C ARG A 70 13.15 -2.40 -1.30
N LEU A 71 12.13 -2.78 -0.52
CA LEU A 71 12.26 -2.87 0.92
C LEU A 71 13.14 -4.06 1.30
N ASN A 72 14.04 -3.85 2.26
CA ASN A 72 14.73 -4.96 2.89
C ASN A 72 13.70 -5.81 3.65
N PRO A 73 13.75 -7.15 3.57
CA PRO A 73 12.91 -8.07 4.34
C PRO A 73 12.74 -7.70 5.82
N LEU A 74 13.80 -7.26 6.51
CA LEU A 74 13.72 -6.86 7.92
C LEU A 74 12.91 -5.58 8.12
N THR A 75 13.04 -4.61 7.21
CA THR A 75 12.26 -3.36 7.26
C THR A 75 10.78 -3.64 7.00
N ARG A 76 10.48 -4.47 6.00
CA ARG A 76 9.11 -4.91 5.71
C ARG A 76 8.50 -5.59 6.94
N ALA A 77 9.15 -6.63 7.47
CA ALA A 77 8.65 -7.38 8.62
C ALA A 77 8.42 -6.49 9.85
N ALA A 78 9.30 -5.51 10.10
CA ALA A 78 9.13 -4.56 11.20
C ALA A 78 7.89 -3.67 11.00
N ILE A 79 7.64 -3.21 9.77
CA ILE A 79 6.46 -2.40 9.45
C ILE A 79 5.18 -3.24 9.60
N ASP A 80 5.14 -4.43 8.99
CA ASP A 80 3.99 -5.33 9.05
C ASP A 80 3.62 -5.68 10.49
N THR A 81 4.63 -6.05 11.30
CA THR A 81 4.46 -6.35 12.73
C THR A 81 3.91 -5.13 13.48
N ALA A 82 4.45 -3.94 13.20
CA ALA A 82 4.03 -2.74 13.90
C ALA A 82 2.61 -2.31 13.51
N ALA A 83 2.20 -2.48 12.24
CA ALA A 83 0.83 -2.26 11.78
C ALA A 83 -0.13 -3.23 12.47
N GLN A 84 0.21 -4.52 12.51
CA GLN A 84 -0.59 -5.55 13.18
C GLN A 84 -0.77 -5.24 14.67
N ILE A 85 0.29 -4.87 15.39
CA ILE A 85 0.19 -4.54 16.83
C ILE A 85 -0.73 -3.34 17.09
N ARG A 86 -0.69 -2.33 16.22
CA ARG A 86 -1.44 -1.08 16.41
C ARG A 86 -2.89 -1.17 15.96
N LEU A 87 -3.17 -1.92 14.90
CA LEU A 87 -4.38 -1.77 14.10
C LEU A 87 -5.11 -3.08 13.83
N ALA A 88 -4.52 -4.25 14.15
CA ALA A 88 -5.27 -5.49 13.99
C ALA A 88 -6.58 -5.39 14.76
N PRO A 89 -7.72 -5.67 14.12
CA PRO A 89 -9.00 -5.65 14.82
C PRO A 89 -8.89 -6.60 16.02
N GLU A 90 -9.48 -6.20 17.16
CA GLU A 90 -9.69 -7.14 18.25
C GLU A 90 -10.46 -8.31 17.64
N LEU A 91 -9.81 -9.47 17.54
CA LEU A 91 -10.50 -10.72 17.24
C LEU A 91 -11.35 -11.01 18.48
N GLU A 92 -12.52 -10.36 18.57
CA GLU A 92 -13.57 -10.81 19.46
C GLU A 92 -13.77 -12.29 19.16
N HIS A 93 -13.59 -13.09 20.21
CA HIS A 93 -13.65 -14.52 20.13
C HIS A 93 -15.01 -14.91 19.55
N TYR A 94 -14.99 -15.43 18.32
CA TYR A 94 -16.09 -16.25 17.85
C TYR A 94 -15.82 -17.66 18.39
N ASP A 95 -16.49 -18.01 19.49
CA ASP A 95 -16.72 -19.39 19.92
C ASP A 95 -17.44 -20.19 18.81
#